data_AF-A0A1M7QZN8-F1
#
_entry.id   AF-A0A1M7QZN8-F1
#
_cell.length_a   1.000
_cell.length_b   1.000
_cell.length_c   1.000
_cell.angle_alpha   90.00
_cell.angle_beta   90.00
_cell.angle_gamma   90.00
#
_symmetry.space_group_name_H-M   'P 1'
#
loop_
_entity.id
_entity.type
_entity.pdbx_description
1 polymer ?
#
loop_
_entity_poly.entity_id
_entity_poly.type
_entity_poly.pdbx_seq_one_letter_code
_entity_poly.pdbx_strand_id
1 'polypeptide(L)'
;MTKINSYKELQNFLTKVITDNGQYDDTDGAPHGVFWEHMTYQQFTTGNVPVVGGGRLRVLIPGNPDGSTLISILKAPFGGYRRMPAVGPPFFTDDQVASVADWISRNCPEN
;
A
#
# COMPACT_ATOMS: atom_id res chain seq x y z
N MET A 1 2.72 -4.54 -16.17
CA MET A 1 1.87 -4.75 -14.98
C MET A 1 1.85 -6.22 -14.54
N THR A 2 2.10 -6.49 -13.25
CA THR A 2 2.06 -7.84 -12.66
C THR A 2 0.67 -8.16 -12.14
N LYS A 3 0.16 -9.38 -12.36
CA LYS A 3 -1.14 -9.80 -11.83
C LYS A 3 -0.98 -10.39 -10.43
N ILE A 4 -1.73 -9.85 -9.47
CA ILE A 4 -1.73 -10.27 -8.05
C ILE A 4 -3.05 -10.98 -7.76
N ASN A 5 -3.04 -12.20 -7.21
CA ASN A 5 -4.22 -13.06 -7.05
C ASN A 5 -4.54 -13.42 -5.58
N SER A 6 -3.68 -13.06 -4.64
CA SER A 6 -3.90 -13.20 -3.21
C SER A 6 -3.27 -12.04 -2.44
N TYR A 7 -3.68 -11.85 -1.19
CA TYR A 7 -3.06 -10.92 -0.27
C TYR A 7 -1.61 -11.29 0.02
N LYS A 8 -1.27 -12.59 0.07
CA LYS A 8 0.12 -13.00 0.23
C LYS A 8 0.99 -12.54 -0.96
N GLU A 9 0.46 -12.62 -2.18
CA GLU A 9 1.13 -12.08 -3.36
C GLU A 9 1.25 -10.55 -3.29
N LEU A 10 0.23 -9.85 -2.79
CA LEU A 10 0.28 -8.40 -2.57
C LEU A 10 1.36 -8.01 -1.57
N GLN A 11 1.43 -8.69 -0.41
CA GLN A 11 2.45 -8.46 0.61
C GLN A 11 3.84 -8.62 0.00
N ASN A 12 4.09 -9.76 -0.67
CA ASN A 12 5.36 -10.03 -1.31
C ASN A 12 5.71 -8.96 -2.36
N PHE A 13 4.71 -8.49 -3.12
CA PHE A 13 4.89 -7.45 -4.12
C PHE A 13 5.30 -6.10 -3.50
N LEU A 14 4.55 -5.61 -2.51
CA LEU A 14 4.84 -4.34 -1.83
C LEU A 14 6.22 -4.39 -1.15
N THR A 15 6.49 -5.46 -0.42
CA THR A 15 7.78 -5.70 0.24
C THR A 15 8.92 -5.73 -0.76
N LYS A 16 8.76 -6.46 -1.88
CA LYS A 16 9.80 -6.51 -2.91
C LYS A 16 10.12 -5.14 -3.48
N VAL A 17 9.10 -4.34 -3.82
CA VAL A 17 9.33 -2.99 -4.38
C VAL A 17 10.08 -2.10 -3.38
N ILE A 18 9.66 -2.10 -2.12
CA ILE A 18 10.30 -1.31 -1.07
C ILE A 18 11.74 -1.77 -0.81
N THR A 19 11.99 -3.08 -0.80
CA THR A 19 13.34 -3.65 -0.64
C THR A 19 14.24 -3.33 -1.83
N ASP A 20 13.75 -3.52 -3.06
CA ASP A 20 14.50 -3.19 -4.29
C ASP A 20 14.86 -1.70 -4.36
N ASN A 21 14.01 -0.85 -3.76
CA ASN A 21 14.24 0.58 -3.62
C ASN A 21 15.19 0.97 -2.48
N GLY A 22 15.64 0.02 -1.64
CA GLY A 22 16.52 0.27 -0.50
C GLY A 22 15.83 0.98 0.67
N GLN A 23 14.51 0.84 0.81
CA GLN A 23 13.66 1.61 1.73
C GLN A 23 12.94 0.72 2.76
N TYR A 24 13.36 -0.54 2.88
CA TYR A 24 12.81 -1.48 3.84
C TYR A 24 13.17 -1.02 5.26
N ASP A 25 12.15 -0.71 6.06
CA ASP A 25 12.22 -0.26 7.46
C ASP A 25 12.60 1.23 7.71
N ASP A 26 12.19 2.15 6.82
CA ASP A 26 12.27 3.60 7.08
C ASP A 26 11.18 4.08 8.07
N THR A 27 11.35 3.73 9.35
CA THR A 27 10.45 4.18 10.43
C THR A 27 10.56 5.67 10.73
N ASP A 28 11.66 6.33 10.34
CA ASP A 28 11.86 7.77 10.48
C ASP A 28 10.92 8.58 9.55
N GLY A 29 10.63 8.06 8.35
CA GLY A 29 9.69 8.67 7.40
C GLY A 29 8.28 8.08 7.43
N ALA A 30 8.12 6.84 7.88
CA ALA A 30 6.86 6.11 7.88
C ALA A 30 6.58 5.51 9.28
N PRO A 31 5.93 6.24 10.20
CA PRO A 31 5.71 5.79 11.58
C PRO A 31 4.79 4.55 11.69
N HIS A 32 4.14 4.18 10.59
CA HIS A 32 3.34 2.95 10.48
C HIS A 32 4.16 1.72 10.05
N GLY A 33 5.43 1.89 9.68
CA GLY A 33 6.30 0.82 9.17
C GLY A 33 5.72 0.09 7.95
N VAL A 34 6.17 -1.15 7.73
CA VAL A 34 5.65 -2.07 6.70
C VAL A 34 4.40 -2.81 7.17
N PHE A 35 3.38 -2.08 7.65
CA PHE A 35 2.22 -2.66 8.35
C PHE A 35 1.49 -3.77 7.58
N TRP A 36 1.56 -3.79 6.25
CA TRP A 36 0.95 -4.86 5.43
C TRP A 36 1.53 -6.23 5.77
N GLU A 37 2.76 -6.34 6.26
CA GLU A 37 3.35 -7.63 6.67
C GLU A 37 2.77 -8.17 7.97
N HIS A 38 2.21 -7.28 8.80
CA HIS A 38 1.74 -7.60 10.15
C HIS A 38 0.20 -7.61 10.27
N MET A 39 -0.50 -7.19 9.22
CA MET A 39 -1.96 -7.25 9.15
C MET A 39 -2.42 -8.54 8.47
N THR A 40 -3.47 -9.16 8.99
CA THR A 40 -4.21 -10.21 8.27
C THR A 40 -4.93 -9.62 7.05
N TYR A 41 -5.35 -10.47 6.11
CA TYR A 41 -6.15 -10.06 4.95
C TYR A 41 -7.36 -9.21 5.37
N GLN A 42 -8.13 -9.68 6.37
CA GLN A 42 -9.29 -8.95 6.88
C GLN A 42 -8.89 -7.61 7.48
N GLN A 43 -7.86 -7.57 8.33
CA GLN A 43 -7.38 -6.31 8.90
C GLN A 43 -6.99 -5.33 7.79
N PHE A 44 -6.26 -5.77 6.76
CA PHE A 44 -5.79 -4.88 5.70
C PHE A 44 -6.93 -4.37 4.82
N THR A 45 -7.85 -5.26 4.43
CA THR A 45 -8.97 -4.91 3.54
C THR A 45 -10.13 -4.21 4.25
N THR A 46 -10.27 -4.36 5.56
CA THR A 46 -11.35 -3.75 6.36
C THR A 46 -10.84 -2.81 7.44
N GLY A 47 -9.55 -2.51 7.51
CA GLY A 47 -8.97 -1.68 8.55
C GLY A 47 -8.47 -0.32 8.06
N ASN A 48 -7.82 0.37 8.99
CA ASN A 48 -7.23 1.68 8.81
C ASN A 48 -5.70 1.58 8.86
N VAL A 49 -5.02 2.55 8.26
CA VAL A 49 -3.56 2.71 8.35
C VAL A 49 -3.20 2.87 9.83
N PRO A 50 -2.30 2.04 10.40
CA PRO A 50 -1.91 2.16 11.80
C PRO A 50 -1.28 3.51 12.10
N VAL A 51 -1.54 4.07 13.28
CA VAL A 51 -0.92 5.30 13.83
C VAL A 51 -1.23 6.60 13.06
N VAL A 52 -1.48 6.56 11.75
CA VAL A 52 -1.72 7.71 10.87
C VAL A 52 -3.17 8.18 10.92
N GLY A 53 -3.40 9.51 10.86
CA GLY A 53 -4.73 10.10 10.82
C GLY A 53 -5.59 9.78 12.06
N GLY A 54 -4.94 9.50 13.20
CA GLY A 54 -5.62 9.02 14.41
C GLY A 54 -6.29 7.66 14.24
N GLY A 55 -5.81 6.83 13.30
CA GLY A 55 -6.38 5.53 12.99
C GLY A 55 -7.70 5.58 12.25
N ARG A 56 -7.97 6.66 11.50
CA ARG A 56 -9.25 6.87 10.77
C ARG A 56 -9.14 6.67 9.25
N LEU A 57 -7.93 6.69 8.70
CA LEU A 57 -7.73 6.53 7.26
C LEU A 57 -7.79 5.06 6.88
N ARG A 58 -8.79 4.69 6.09
CA ARG A 58 -8.91 3.37 5.46
C ARG A 58 -7.63 3.05 4.69
N VAL A 59 -7.10 1.83 4.83
CA VAL A 59 -5.99 1.38 3.96
C VAL A 59 -6.44 1.41 2.50
N LEU A 60 -7.56 0.75 2.24
CA LEU A 60 -8.19 0.64 0.93
C LEU A 60 -9.70 0.42 1.04
N ILE A 61 -10.35 0.49 -0.11
CA ILE A 61 -11.77 0.20 -0.33
C ILE A 61 -11.83 -0.89 -1.41
N PRO A 62 -12.18 -2.15 -1.07
CA PRO A 62 -12.31 -3.21 -2.07
C PRO A 62 -13.25 -2.79 -3.20
N GLY A 63 -12.85 -3.04 -4.44
CA GLY A 63 -13.59 -2.64 -5.64
C GLY A 63 -13.41 -1.17 -6.05
N ASN A 64 -12.76 -0.33 -5.23
CA ASN A 64 -12.59 1.10 -5.51
C ASN A 64 -11.13 1.54 -5.32
N PRO A 65 -10.25 1.31 -6.31
CA PRO A 65 -8.85 1.73 -6.23
C PRO A 65 -8.70 3.25 -6.14
N ASP A 66 -9.49 4.04 -6.86
CA ASP A 66 -9.36 5.50 -6.88
C ASP A 66 -9.76 6.15 -5.56
N GLY A 67 -10.67 5.52 -4.80
CA GLY A 67 -11.03 5.93 -3.43
C GLY A 67 -10.11 5.38 -2.33
N SER A 68 -9.10 4.58 -2.67
CA SER A 68 -8.24 3.91 -1.69
C SER A 68 -7.01 4.75 -1.33
N THR A 69 -6.79 5.02 -0.04
CA THR A 69 -5.62 5.76 0.48
C THR A 69 -4.31 5.20 -0.05
N LEU A 70 -4.16 3.86 -0.07
CA LEU A 70 -2.98 3.18 -0.59
C LEU A 70 -2.63 3.61 -2.02
N ILE A 71 -3.62 3.73 -2.91
CA ILE A 71 -3.38 4.15 -4.29
C ILE A 71 -3.04 5.64 -4.36
N SER A 72 -3.77 6.47 -3.63
CA SER A 72 -3.53 7.92 -3.62
C SER A 72 -2.11 8.25 -3.17
N ILE A 73 -1.65 7.64 -2.08
CA ILE A 73 -0.34 7.93 -1.48
C ILE A 73 0.83 7.37 -2.29
N LEU A 74 0.64 6.27 -3.04
CA LEU A 74 1.67 5.72 -3.93
C LEU A 74 1.86 6.57 -5.20
N LYS A 75 0.80 7.23 -5.67
CA LYS A 75 0.85 8.13 -6.85
C LYS A 75 1.44 9.50 -6.51
N ALA A 76 1.07 10.08 -5.37
CA ALA A 76 1.42 11.46 -5.01
C ALA A 76 1.31 11.71 -3.49
N PRO A 77 1.81 12.86 -2.97
CA PRO A 77 1.47 13.30 -1.62
C PRO A 77 -0.05 13.38 -1.45
N PHE A 78 -0.56 12.94 -0.31
CA PHE A 78 -2.00 12.82 -0.06
C PHE A 78 -2.33 13.09 1.40
N GLY A 79 -3.43 13.81 1.67
CA GLY A 79 -3.93 14.03 3.03
C GLY A 79 -2.95 14.77 3.97
N GLY A 80 -2.02 15.56 3.42
CA GLY A 80 -0.95 16.21 4.18
C GLY A 80 0.26 15.32 4.47
N TYR A 81 0.26 14.08 3.97
CA TYR A 81 1.37 13.13 4.07
C TYR A 81 2.21 13.11 2.80
N ARG A 82 3.50 12.80 2.94
CA ARG A 82 4.43 12.65 1.81
C ARG A 82 4.03 11.44 0.95
N ARG A 83 4.33 11.50 -0.34
CA ARG A 83 4.19 10.35 -1.25
C ARG A 83 4.94 9.15 -0.64
N MET A 84 4.34 7.98 -0.69
CA MET A 84 5.03 6.75 -0.33
C MET A 84 5.84 6.21 -1.50
N PRO A 85 7.02 5.63 -1.24
CA PRO A 85 7.77 5.57 0.04
C PRO A 85 8.31 6.93 0.53
N ALA A 86 8.44 7.10 1.85
CA ALA A 86 8.63 8.40 2.50
C ALA A 86 9.97 9.10 2.20
N VAL A 87 11.05 8.33 2.04
CA VAL A 87 12.38 8.80 1.61
C VAL A 87 12.63 8.60 0.11
N GLY A 88 11.58 8.40 -0.68
CA GLY A 88 11.70 8.36 -2.14
C GLY A 88 12.28 9.67 -2.70
N PRO A 89 12.84 9.64 -3.93
CA PRO A 89 12.92 8.49 -4.83
C PRO A 89 13.97 7.42 -4.44
N PRO A 90 13.85 6.17 -4.94
CA PRO A 90 12.85 5.73 -5.92
C PRO A 90 11.45 5.55 -5.33
N PHE A 91 10.42 5.85 -6.13
CA PHE A 91 9.01 5.60 -5.80
C PHE A 91 8.50 4.37 -6.58
N PHE A 92 7.27 3.94 -6.28
CA PHE A 92 6.58 2.97 -7.14
C PHE A 92 6.40 3.53 -8.56
N THR A 93 6.67 2.71 -9.57
CA THR A 93 6.39 3.04 -10.97
C THR A 93 4.90 2.96 -11.25
N ASP A 94 4.44 3.62 -12.32
CA ASP A 94 3.02 3.60 -12.70
C ASP A 94 2.50 2.17 -12.93
N ASP A 95 3.33 1.31 -13.52
CA ASP A 95 3.04 -0.11 -13.73
C ASP A 95 2.91 -0.91 -12.42
N GLN A 96 3.71 -0.56 -11.41
CA GLN A 96 3.63 -1.19 -10.10
C GLN A 96 2.37 -0.72 -9.35
N VAL A 97 2.06 0.57 -9.41
CA VAL A 97 0.82 1.12 -8.85
C VAL A 97 -0.41 0.51 -9.55
N ALA A 98 -0.36 0.34 -10.87
CA ALA A 98 -1.43 -0.29 -11.64
C ALA A 98 -1.67 -1.75 -11.21
N SER A 99 -0.61 -2.48 -10.87
CA SER A 99 -0.70 -3.87 -10.37
C SER A 99 -1.48 -3.93 -9.04
N VAL A 100 -1.23 -2.99 -8.12
CA VAL A 100 -1.97 -2.87 -6.85
C VAL A 100 -3.41 -2.42 -7.09
N ALA A 101 -3.62 -1.44 -7.97
CA ALA A 101 -4.95 -0.93 -8.31
C ALA A 101 -5.85 -2.01 -8.94
N ASP A 102 -5.29 -2.86 -9.80
CA ASP A 102 -6.00 -4.01 -10.39
C ASP A 102 -6.41 -5.05 -9.33
N TRP A 103 -5.56 -5.33 -8.34
CA TRP A 103 -5.94 -6.22 -7.25
C TRP A 103 -7.11 -5.65 -6.43
N ILE A 104 -7.09 -4.35 -6.15
CA ILE A 104 -8.19 -3.67 -5.44
C ILE A 104 -9.47 -3.67 -6.28
N SER A 105 -9.40 -3.34 -7.57
CA SER A 105 -10.58 -3.27 -8.46
C SER A 105 -11.30 -4.61 -8.60
N ARG A 106 -10.57 -5.72 -8.49
CA ARG A 106 -11.12 -7.09 -8.49
C ARG A 106 -11.63 -7.55 -7.12
N ASN A 107 -11.94 -6.63 -6.22
CA ASN A 107 -12.40 -6.89 -4.85
C ASN A 107 -11.39 -7.66 -3.99
N CYS A 108 -10.09 -7.38 -4.15
CA CYS A 108 -9.04 -7.90 -3.27
C CYS A 108 -9.05 -9.44 -3.15
N PRO A 109 -8.92 -10.21 -4.25
CA PRO A 109 -9.02 -11.66 -4.19
C PRO A 109 -8.00 -12.28 -3.23
N GLU A 110 -8.44 -13.34 -2.55
CA GLU A 110 -7.70 -14.14 -1.56
C GLU A 110 -7.87 -15.63 -1.89
N ASN A 111 -7.26 -16.06 -3.01
CA ASN A 111 -7.32 -17.44 -3.51
C ASN A 111 -6.37 -18.39 -2.76
#